data_AF-L0DU62-F1
#
_entry.id   AF-L0DU62-F1
#
_cell.length_a   1.000
_cell.length_b   1.000
_cell.length_c   1.000
_cell.angle_alpha   90.00
_cell.angle_beta   90.00
_cell.angle_gamma   90.00
#
_symmetry.space_group_name_H-M   'P 1'
#
loop_
_entity.id
_entity.type
_entity.pdbx_description
1 polymer ?
#
loop_
_entity_poly.entity_id
_entity_poly.type
_entity_poly.pdbx_seq_one_letter_code
_entity_poly.pdbx_strand_id
1 'polypeptide(L)'
;MEFSTEAILACAVRGITIVLHDPSGEAIARVVGHAGQRSELRQRVIDLLAQPEWRPRYQVWLERTEQRIAAMVVKHLGAPRELALDPQRLRQWIGQTGTFFVGDSTEEATRSRFRELATAWMADHLQNLGFGADSEGWQSGEFDLGADLSRLFALRVEPYRLEWLQRRHIWTVATRREARPVRPEMPALIWQQAEPAVSRAGRALTHALHRWLVPLG
;
A
#
# COMPACT_ATOMS: atom_id res chain seq x y z
N MET A 1 7.00 24.00 -33.72
CA MET A 1 5.75 23.48 -33.13
C MET A 1 5.99 23.37 -31.65
N GLU A 2 5.45 24.28 -30.85
CA GLU A 2 5.60 24.23 -29.38
C GLU A 2 4.59 23.25 -28.80
N PHE A 3 5.05 22.23 -28.08
CA PHE A 3 4.18 21.39 -27.27
C PHE A 3 3.93 22.10 -25.94
N SER A 4 2.66 22.30 -25.59
CA SER A 4 2.32 22.82 -24.26
C SER A 4 2.66 21.78 -23.19
N THR A 5 3.03 22.24 -21.99
CA THR A 5 3.25 21.36 -20.83
C THR A 5 2.02 20.49 -20.54
N GLU A 6 0.81 21.02 -20.75
CA GLU A 6 -0.44 20.26 -20.60
C GLU A 6 -0.57 19.12 -21.62
N ALA A 7 -0.15 19.32 -22.86
CA ALA A 7 -0.14 18.25 -23.86
C ALA A 7 0.87 17.14 -23.51
N ILE A 8 2.05 17.52 -23.01
CA ILE A 8 3.08 16.60 -22.54
C ILE A 8 2.55 15.77 -21.35
N LEU A 9 1.92 16.43 -20.38
CA LEU A 9 1.32 15.76 -19.22
C LEU A 9 0.13 14.86 -19.60
N ALA A 10 -0.74 15.29 -20.52
CA ALA A 10 -1.86 14.48 -21.00
C ALA A 10 -1.37 13.20 -21.71
N CYS A 11 -0.29 13.31 -22.51
CA CYS A 11 0.37 12.17 -23.11
C CYS A 11 0.96 11.23 -22.05
N ALA A 12 1.65 11.77 -21.05
CA ALA A 12 2.21 11.00 -19.95
C ALA A 12 1.12 10.28 -19.12
N VAL A 13 -0.01 10.92 -18.84
CA VAL A 13 -1.17 10.30 -18.18
C VAL A 13 -1.74 9.15 -19.00
N ARG A 14 -1.77 9.30 -20.34
CA ARG A 14 -2.20 8.25 -21.27
C ARG A 14 -1.14 7.19 -21.55
N GLY A 15 0.03 7.27 -20.91
CA GLY A 15 1.10 6.29 -21.07
C GLY A 15 1.92 6.42 -22.35
N ILE A 16 1.83 7.55 -23.05
CA ILE A 16 2.65 7.83 -24.23
C ILE A 16 3.99 8.37 -23.74
N THR A 17 5.08 7.67 -24.06
CA THR A 17 6.44 8.15 -23.78
C THR A 17 6.81 9.22 -24.79
N ILE A 18 7.21 10.39 -24.29
CA ILE A 18 7.73 11.48 -25.12
C ILE A 18 9.24 11.51 -24.96
N VAL A 19 9.96 11.45 -26.08
CA VAL A 19 11.42 11.65 -26.13
C VAL A 19 11.69 12.99 -26.81
N LEU A 20 12.34 13.89 -26.09
CA LEU A 20 12.79 15.17 -26.60
C LEU A 20 14.20 14.98 -27.16
N HIS A 21 14.37 15.30 -28.44
CA HIS A 21 15.65 15.25 -29.12
C HIS A 21 16.18 16.67 -29.35
N ASP A 22 17.49 16.83 -29.36
CA ASP A 22 18.13 18.06 -29.82
C ASP A 22 18.10 18.17 -31.36
N PRO A 23 18.59 19.29 -31.94
CA PRO A 23 18.66 19.46 -33.39
C PRO A 23 19.56 18.46 -34.12
N SER A 24 20.47 17.78 -33.41
CA SER A 24 21.33 16.74 -33.97
C SER A 24 20.66 15.36 -33.99
N GLY A 25 19.50 15.23 -33.33
CA GLY A 25 18.75 13.99 -33.18
C GLY A 25 19.12 13.20 -31.92
N GLU A 26 19.96 13.73 -31.04
CA GLU A 26 20.31 13.10 -29.77
C GLU A 26 19.22 13.32 -28.72
N ALA A 27 18.92 12.28 -27.95
CA ALA A 27 17.88 12.34 -26.93
C ALA A 27 18.35 13.12 -25.70
N ILE A 28 17.78 14.29 -25.45
CA ILE A 28 18.16 15.17 -24.33
C ILE A 28 17.26 15.04 -23.10
N ALA A 29 16.02 14.57 -23.28
CA ALA A 29 15.10 14.32 -22.17
C ALA A 29 14.03 13.30 -22.55
N ARG A 30 13.47 12.63 -21.54
CA ARG A 30 12.39 11.68 -21.72
C ARG A 30 11.31 11.90 -20.66
N VAL A 31 10.09 12.12 -21.12
CA VAL A 31 8.91 12.15 -20.27
C VAL A 31 8.23 10.81 -20.41
N VAL A 32 8.37 9.99 -19.38
CA VAL A 32 7.81 8.65 -19.34
C VAL A 32 6.43 8.71 -18.71
N GLY A 33 5.41 8.30 -19.48
CA GLY A 33 4.04 8.22 -18.99
C GLY A 33 3.81 7.07 -18.01
N HIS A 34 2.58 6.93 -17.51
CA HIS A 34 2.18 5.83 -16.63
C HIS A 34 2.54 4.45 -17.22
N ALA A 35 2.46 4.27 -18.54
CA ALA A 35 2.86 3.02 -19.18
C ALA A 35 4.36 2.69 -19.07
N GLY A 36 5.25 3.70 -19.05
CA GLY A 36 6.67 3.41 -18.83
C GLY A 36 7.02 3.22 -17.35
N GLN A 37 6.27 3.81 -16.41
CA GLN A 37 6.34 3.40 -14.99
C GLN A 37 5.85 1.96 -14.78
N ARG A 38 4.78 1.56 -15.51
CA ARG A 38 4.29 0.17 -15.55
C ARG A 38 5.38 -0.78 -16.03
N SER A 39 6.02 -0.45 -17.15
CA SER A 39 7.11 -1.25 -17.71
C SER A 39 8.33 -1.29 -16.78
N GLU A 40 8.68 -0.17 -16.14
CA GLU A 40 9.89 -0.08 -15.32
C GLU A 40 9.81 -0.89 -14.03
N LEU A 41 8.74 -0.75 -13.23
CA LEU A 41 8.62 -1.52 -11.99
C LEU A 41 8.51 -3.02 -12.27
N ARG A 42 7.70 -3.40 -13.27
CA ARG A 42 7.55 -4.79 -13.68
C ARG A 42 8.89 -5.38 -14.12
N GLN A 43 9.62 -4.68 -15.00
CA GLN A 43 10.92 -5.13 -15.49
C GLN A 43 11.91 -5.29 -14.33
N ARG A 44 11.99 -4.33 -13.42
CA ARG A 44 12.88 -4.40 -12.26
C ARG A 44 12.60 -5.59 -11.33
N VAL A 45 11.33 -5.97 -11.18
CA VAL A 45 11.00 -7.18 -10.42
C VAL A 45 11.42 -8.44 -11.18
N ILE A 46 11.25 -8.48 -12.52
CA ILE A 46 11.77 -9.57 -13.35
C ILE A 46 13.30 -9.67 -13.20
N ASP A 47 14.00 -8.54 -13.24
CA ASP A 47 15.47 -8.48 -13.09
C ASP A 47 15.92 -8.98 -11.71
N LEU A 48 15.17 -8.64 -10.64
CA LEU A 48 15.39 -9.22 -9.32
C LEU A 48 15.25 -10.74 -9.35
N LEU A 49 14.14 -11.26 -9.87
CA LEU A 49 13.84 -12.70 -9.87
C LEU A 49 14.83 -13.53 -10.70
N ALA A 50 15.50 -12.91 -11.68
CA ALA A 50 16.57 -13.53 -12.44
C ALA A 50 17.89 -13.70 -11.66
N GLN A 51 18.05 -13.05 -10.49
CA GLN A 51 19.25 -13.16 -9.67
C GLN A 51 19.26 -14.46 -8.85
N PRO A 52 20.39 -15.19 -8.75
CA PRO A 52 20.47 -16.42 -7.94
C PRO A 52 20.07 -16.25 -6.46
N GLU A 53 20.37 -15.08 -5.88
CA GLU A 53 20.15 -14.76 -4.46
C GLU A 53 18.94 -13.82 -4.24
N TRP A 54 17.97 -13.82 -5.16
CA TRP A 54 16.84 -12.89 -5.09
C TRP A 54 16.01 -13.05 -3.81
N ARG A 55 15.79 -14.30 -3.37
CA ARG A 55 14.86 -14.61 -2.30
C ARG A 55 15.31 -14.11 -0.94
N PRO A 56 16.54 -14.43 -0.44
CA PRO A 56 17.02 -13.86 0.82
C PRO A 56 17.04 -12.33 0.80
N ARG A 57 17.38 -11.74 -0.36
CA ARG A 57 17.45 -10.28 -0.52
C ARG A 57 16.08 -9.62 -0.43
N TYR A 58 15.08 -10.21 -1.08
CA TYR A 58 13.69 -9.78 -1.00
C TYR A 58 13.12 -9.93 0.41
N GLN A 59 13.41 -11.04 1.08
CA GLN A 59 12.96 -11.29 2.45
C GLN A 59 13.49 -10.22 3.43
N VAL A 60 14.78 -9.85 3.34
CA VAL A 60 15.37 -8.77 4.14
C VAL A 60 14.68 -7.43 3.87
N TRP A 61 14.34 -7.14 2.61
CA TRP A 61 13.60 -5.93 2.28
C TRP A 61 12.18 -5.93 2.86
N LEU A 62 11.49 -7.08 2.79
CA LEU A 62 10.14 -7.25 3.30
C LEU A 62 10.10 -7.02 4.82
N GLU A 63 11.01 -7.65 5.56
CA GLU A 63 11.13 -7.52 7.02
C GLU A 63 11.43 -6.09 7.45
N ARG A 64 12.40 -5.43 6.80
CA ARG A 64 12.74 -4.02 7.08
C ARG A 64 11.59 -3.08 6.76
N THR A 65 10.85 -3.35 5.69
CA THR A 65 9.68 -2.56 5.32
C THR A 65 8.56 -2.74 6.33
N GLU A 66 8.33 -3.98 6.80
CA GLU A 66 7.35 -4.28 7.84
C GLU A 66 7.69 -3.58 9.16
N GLN A 67 8.95 -3.63 9.60
CA GLN A 67 9.42 -2.91 10.79
C GLN A 67 9.24 -1.40 10.67
N ARG A 68 9.56 -0.81 9.51
CA ARG A 68 9.35 0.61 9.25
C ARG A 68 7.86 0.97 9.31
N ILE A 69 6.99 0.13 8.75
CA ILE A 69 5.53 0.30 8.84
C ILE A 69 5.07 0.21 10.29
N ALA A 70 5.54 -0.78 11.04
CA ALA A 70 5.23 -0.94 12.45
C ALA A 70 5.62 0.31 13.25
N ALA A 71 6.82 0.86 13.05
CA ALA A 71 7.25 2.11 13.69
C ALA A 71 6.34 3.30 13.35
N MET A 72 5.91 3.42 12.09
CA MET A 72 4.97 4.48 11.69
C MET A 72 3.59 4.30 12.34
N VAL A 73 3.10 3.06 12.43
CA VAL A 73 1.80 2.72 13.04
C VAL A 73 1.83 2.96 14.54
N VAL A 74 2.89 2.53 15.23
CA VAL A 74 3.12 2.80 16.66
C VAL A 74 3.10 4.30 16.93
N LYS A 75 3.83 5.08 16.13
CA LYS A 75 3.83 6.54 16.25
C LYS A 75 2.45 7.16 16.03
N HIS A 76 1.70 6.67 15.03
CA HIS A 76 0.36 7.17 14.71
C HIS A 76 -0.61 6.89 15.86
N LEU A 77 -0.61 5.67 16.38
CA LEU A 77 -1.54 5.21 17.41
C LEU A 77 -1.15 5.62 18.84
N GLY A 78 0.04 6.18 19.05
CA GLY A 78 0.58 6.40 20.39
C GLY A 78 0.81 5.10 21.16
N ALA A 79 1.06 4.00 20.45
CA ALA A 79 1.28 2.68 21.05
C ALA A 79 2.66 2.59 21.74
N PRO A 80 2.89 1.61 22.63
CA PRO A 80 4.22 1.37 23.21
C PRO A 80 5.30 1.19 22.15
N ARG A 81 6.45 1.87 22.33
CA ARG A 81 7.50 1.99 21.31
C ARG A 81 8.15 0.66 20.96
N GLU A 82 8.27 -0.22 21.95
CA GLU A 82 8.80 -1.57 21.84
C GLU A 82 8.02 -2.45 20.85
N LEU A 83 6.74 -2.15 20.60
CA LEU A 83 5.93 -2.88 19.62
C LEU A 83 6.40 -2.64 18.17
N ALA A 84 7.19 -1.60 17.91
CA ALA A 84 7.75 -1.37 16.58
C ALA A 84 8.79 -2.43 16.19
N LEU A 85 9.38 -3.12 17.17
CA LEU A 85 10.40 -4.15 16.97
C LEU A 85 9.79 -5.51 16.61
N ASP A 86 8.49 -5.70 16.92
CA ASP A 86 7.77 -6.95 16.71
C ASP A 86 6.40 -6.65 16.07
N PRO A 87 6.32 -6.67 14.72
CA PRO A 87 5.07 -6.43 14.00
C PRO A 87 3.95 -7.41 14.36
N GLN A 88 4.27 -8.63 14.80
CA GLN A 88 3.26 -9.60 15.22
C GLN A 88 2.63 -9.18 16.55
N ARG A 89 3.44 -8.78 17.54
CA ARG A 89 2.94 -8.20 18.79
C ARG A 89 2.15 -6.92 18.54
N LEU A 90 2.59 -6.07 17.61
CA LEU A 90 1.82 -4.88 17.23
C LEU A 90 0.43 -5.24 16.69
N ARG A 91 0.31 -6.23 15.80
CA ARG A 91 -1.00 -6.70 15.28
C ARG A 91 -1.89 -7.24 16.40
N GLN A 92 -1.33 -7.97 17.36
CA GLN A 92 -2.07 -8.46 18.52
C GLN A 92 -2.57 -7.30 19.38
N TRP A 93 -1.72 -6.31 19.66
CA TRP A 93 -2.09 -5.11 20.41
C TRP A 93 -3.18 -4.30 19.70
N ILE A 94 -3.10 -4.14 18.39
CA ILE A 94 -4.14 -3.51 17.56
C ILE A 94 -5.48 -4.24 17.73
N GLY A 95 -5.46 -5.58 17.66
CA GLY A 95 -6.65 -6.40 17.85
C GLY A 95 -7.26 -6.26 19.24
N GLN A 96 -6.44 -6.36 20.29
CA GLN A 96 -6.89 -6.19 21.69
C GLN A 96 -7.46 -4.80 21.94
N THR A 97 -6.83 -3.77 21.38
CA THR A 97 -7.31 -2.39 21.46
C THR A 97 -8.65 -2.23 20.74
N GLY A 98 -8.81 -2.84 19.57
CA GLY A 98 -10.08 -2.88 18.86
C GLY A 98 -11.17 -3.59 19.67
N THR A 99 -10.86 -4.75 20.24
CA THR A 99 -11.78 -5.53 21.09
C THR A 99 -12.24 -4.69 22.29
N PHE A 100 -11.32 -3.96 22.92
CA PHE A 100 -11.67 -3.06 24.02
C PHE A 100 -12.70 -1.99 23.60
N PHE A 101 -12.62 -1.48 22.37
CA PHE A 101 -13.54 -0.45 21.90
C PHE A 101 -14.93 -0.98 21.52
N VAL A 102 -15.03 -2.15 20.90
CA VAL A 102 -16.28 -2.63 20.26
C VAL A 102 -16.66 -4.09 20.51
N GLY A 103 -15.86 -4.84 21.27
CA GLY A 103 -16.04 -6.28 21.51
C GLY A 103 -15.57 -7.15 20.33
N ASP A 104 -15.31 -8.43 20.61
CA ASP A 104 -14.61 -9.35 19.70
C ASP A 104 -15.27 -9.52 18.33
N SER A 105 -16.58 -9.74 18.29
CA SER A 105 -17.29 -10.01 17.03
C SER A 105 -17.25 -8.81 16.07
N THR A 106 -17.45 -7.61 16.61
CA THR A 106 -17.41 -6.37 15.81
C THR A 106 -15.98 -6.02 15.41
N GLU A 107 -15.03 -6.26 16.31
CA GLU A 107 -13.62 -6.10 16.02
C GLU A 107 -13.24 -6.96 14.80
N GLU A 108 -13.48 -8.27 14.84
CA GLU A 108 -13.04 -9.18 13.78
C GLU A 108 -13.74 -8.86 12.45
N ALA A 109 -15.05 -8.57 12.49
CA ALA A 109 -15.79 -8.19 11.31
C ALA A 109 -15.24 -6.90 10.66
N THR A 110 -14.96 -5.86 11.45
CA THR A 110 -14.38 -4.61 10.92
C THR A 110 -12.96 -4.81 10.43
N ARG A 111 -12.14 -5.61 11.12
CA ARG A 111 -10.75 -5.91 10.75
C ARG A 111 -10.67 -6.74 9.46
N SER A 112 -11.52 -7.76 9.31
CA SER A 112 -11.62 -8.56 8.08
C SER A 112 -12.00 -7.67 6.90
N ARG A 113 -13.03 -6.84 7.06
CA ARG A 113 -13.48 -5.96 5.98
C ARG A 113 -12.43 -4.91 5.59
N PHE A 114 -11.70 -4.35 6.54
CA PHE A 114 -10.58 -3.43 6.25
C PHE A 114 -9.44 -4.13 5.50
N ARG A 115 -9.12 -5.38 5.87
CA ARG A 115 -8.13 -6.20 5.17
C ARG A 115 -8.56 -6.49 3.72
N GLU A 116 -9.82 -6.85 3.50
CA GLU A 116 -10.37 -7.04 2.14
C GLU A 116 -10.25 -5.77 1.29
N LEU A 117 -10.58 -4.61 1.86
CA LEU A 117 -10.43 -3.32 1.17
C LEU A 117 -8.98 -3.00 0.83
N ALA A 118 -8.04 -3.28 1.75
CA ALA A 118 -6.62 -3.10 1.51
C ALA A 118 -6.09 -4.02 0.40
N THR A 119 -6.49 -5.29 0.41
CA THR A 119 -6.15 -6.25 -0.65
C THR A 119 -6.72 -5.81 -1.99
N ALA A 120 -8.00 -5.42 -2.06
CA ALA A 120 -8.63 -4.96 -3.29
C ALA A 120 -7.95 -3.70 -3.86
N TRP A 121 -7.64 -2.73 -3.00
CA TRP A 121 -6.92 -1.51 -3.40
C TRP A 121 -5.52 -1.84 -3.93
N MET A 122 -4.78 -2.71 -3.25
CA MET A 122 -3.42 -3.08 -3.68
C MET A 122 -3.44 -3.84 -5.01
N ALA A 123 -4.40 -4.75 -5.19
CA ALA A 123 -4.58 -5.48 -6.44
C ALA A 123 -4.86 -4.52 -7.62
N ASP A 124 -5.80 -3.59 -7.47
CA ASP A 124 -6.10 -2.58 -8.49
C ASP A 124 -4.89 -1.68 -8.77
N HIS A 125 -4.19 -1.24 -7.73
CA HIS A 125 -2.98 -0.41 -7.86
C HIS A 125 -1.84 -1.16 -8.58
N LEU A 126 -1.63 -2.44 -8.27
CA LEU A 126 -0.64 -3.29 -8.93
C LEU A 126 -1.01 -3.57 -10.39
N GLN A 127 -2.29 -3.80 -10.69
CA GLN A 127 -2.79 -3.91 -12.07
C GLN A 127 -2.51 -2.61 -12.84
N ASN A 128 -2.75 -1.45 -12.22
CA ASN A 128 -2.40 -0.14 -12.76
C ASN A 128 -0.89 0.09 -12.93
N LEU A 129 -0.04 -0.70 -12.26
CA LEU A 129 1.41 -0.74 -12.42
C LEU A 129 1.89 -1.88 -13.34
N GLY A 130 0.98 -2.59 -14.01
CA GLY A 130 1.32 -3.62 -15.01
C GLY A 130 1.52 -5.03 -14.45
N PHE A 131 1.14 -5.27 -13.19
CA PHE A 131 1.10 -6.59 -12.56
C PHE A 131 -0.35 -7.13 -12.61
N GLY A 132 -0.71 -7.79 -13.71
CA GLY A 132 -2.05 -8.33 -13.96
C GLY A 132 -2.05 -9.83 -14.29
N ALA A 133 -3.24 -10.44 -14.39
CA ALA A 133 -3.42 -11.89 -14.60
C ALA A 133 -2.69 -12.44 -15.85
N ASP A 134 -2.47 -11.61 -16.86
CA ASP A 134 -1.80 -11.98 -18.12
C ASP A 134 -0.27 -12.07 -18.03
N SER A 135 0.30 -11.89 -16.83
CA SER A 135 1.73 -12.01 -16.63
C SER A 135 2.09 -13.38 -16.07
N GLU A 136 2.30 -14.32 -17.01
CA GLU A 136 2.52 -15.75 -16.79
C GLU A 136 3.71 -16.10 -15.86
N GLY A 137 4.57 -15.13 -15.52
CA GLY A 137 5.72 -15.33 -14.63
C GLY A 137 5.43 -15.27 -13.11
N TRP A 138 4.25 -14.82 -12.69
CA TRP A 138 3.96 -14.59 -11.25
C TRP A 138 3.25 -15.76 -10.56
N GLN A 139 2.92 -16.83 -11.29
CA GLN A 139 2.10 -17.93 -10.78
C GLN A 139 2.90 -19.10 -10.19
N SER A 140 4.24 -18.99 -10.09
CA SER A 140 5.07 -20.06 -9.54
C SER A 140 4.87 -20.29 -8.03
N GLY A 141 4.05 -19.48 -7.36
CA GLY A 141 3.71 -19.61 -5.93
C GLY A 141 4.85 -19.21 -4.98
N GLU A 142 6.07 -19.05 -5.48
CA GLU A 142 7.25 -18.72 -4.69
C GLU A 142 7.43 -17.22 -4.41
N PHE A 143 6.78 -16.37 -5.21
CA PHE A 143 6.81 -14.93 -5.09
C PHE A 143 5.41 -14.36 -5.33
N ASP A 144 4.74 -13.95 -4.26
CA ASP A 144 3.41 -13.33 -4.32
C ASP A 144 3.49 -11.87 -3.84
N LEU A 145 3.91 -11.00 -4.76
CA LEU A 145 4.01 -9.57 -4.51
C LEU A 145 2.65 -8.97 -4.10
N GLY A 146 1.55 -9.49 -4.66
CA GLY A 146 0.21 -9.03 -4.35
C GLY A 146 -0.13 -9.27 -2.88
N ALA A 147 0.06 -10.51 -2.41
CA ALA A 147 -0.18 -10.88 -1.02
C ALA A 147 0.75 -10.13 -0.06
N ASP A 148 2.05 -10.03 -0.39
CA ASP A 148 3.03 -9.37 0.47
C ASP A 148 2.74 -7.88 0.65
N LEU A 149 2.52 -7.17 -0.45
CA LEU A 149 2.21 -5.74 -0.39
C LEU A 149 0.84 -5.49 0.26
N SER A 150 -0.14 -6.35 0.01
CA SER A 150 -1.45 -6.26 0.68
C SER A 150 -1.33 -6.44 2.19
N ARG A 151 -0.52 -7.40 2.65
CA ARG A 151 -0.25 -7.63 4.08
C ARG A 151 0.41 -6.42 4.75
N LEU A 152 1.44 -5.85 4.10
CA LEU A 152 2.11 -4.64 4.58
C LEU A 152 1.17 -3.43 4.58
N PHE A 153 0.38 -3.29 3.52
CA PHE A 153 -0.55 -2.18 3.36
C PHE A 153 -1.69 -2.24 4.37
N ALA A 154 -2.25 -3.42 4.62
CA ALA A 154 -3.26 -3.64 5.65
C ALA A 154 -2.78 -3.13 7.02
N LEU A 155 -1.57 -3.51 7.46
CA LEU A 155 -0.98 -2.99 8.69
C LEU A 155 -0.83 -1.46 8.65
N ARG A 156 -0.42 -0.91 7.51
CA ARG A 156 -0.20 0.53 7.35
C ARG A 156 -1.47 1.37 7.53
N VAL A 157 -2.63 0.82 7.19
CA VAL A 157 -3.93 1.53 7.23
C VAL A 157 -4.78 1.23 8.47
N GLU A 158 -4.38 0.26 9.30
CA GLU A 158 -5.03 -0.04 10.59
C GLU A 158 -5.29 1.19 11.48
N PRO A 159 -4.41 2.22 11.54
CA PRO A 159 -4.67 3.40 12.36
C PRO A 159 -6.00 4.08 12.07
N TYR A 160 -6.40 4.21 10.79
CA TYR A 160 -7.65 4.86 10.41
C TYR A 160 -8.88 4.12 10.95
N ARG A 161 -8.82 2.78 10.97
CA ARG A 161 -9.87 1.93 11.54
C ARG A 161 -9.93 2.11 13.06
N LEU A 162 -8.79 2.01 13.73
CA LEU A 162 -8.71 2.10 15.19
C LEU A 162 -9.14 3.47 15.72
N GLU A 163 -8.73 4.57 15.09
CA GLU A 163 -9.16 5.92 15.48
C GLU A 163 -10.67 6.11 15.35
N TRP A 164 -11.30 5.49 14.35
CA TRP A 164 -12.75 5.51 14.22
C TRP A 164 -13.42 4.70 15.34
N LEU A 165 -12.93 3.49 15.64
CA LEU A 165 -13.43 2.67 16.74
C LEU A 165 -13.30 3.40 18.08
N GLN A 166 -12.17 4.06 18.31
CA GLN A 166 -11.92 4.86 19.51
C GLN A 166 -12.91 6.01 19.64
N ARG A 167 -13.11 6.81 18.58
CA ARG A 167 -14.09 7.92 18.59
C ARG A 167 -15.51 7.43 18.87
N ARG A 168 -15.89 6.30 18.29
CA ARG A 168 -17.17 5.63 18.56
C ARG A 168 -17.29 5.23 20.04
N HIS A 169 -16.25 4.60 20.59
CA HIS A 169 -16.23 4.17 21.98
C HIS A 169 -16.38 5.37 22.94
N ILE A 170 -15.58 6.42 22.73
CA ILE A 170 -15.65 7.66 23.52
C ILE A 170 -17.06 8.27 23.47
N TRP A 171 -17.68 8.36 22.29
CA TRP A 171 -19.04 8.89 22.17
C TRP A 171 -20.08 8.03 22.90
N THR A 172 -19.95 6.71 22.84
CA THR A 172 -20.85 5.76 23.50
C THR A 172 -20.76 5.92 25.02
N VAL A 173 -19.54 5.96 25.56
CA VAL A 173 -19.27 6.17 26.99
C VAL A 173 -19.78 7.54 27.45
N ALA A 174 -19.47 8.61 26.71
CA ALA A 174 -19.85 9.98 27.07
C ALA A 174 -21.38 10.18 27.08
N THR A 175 -22.10 9.54 26.17
CA THR A 175 -23.56 9.70 26.05
C THR A 175 -24.35 8.72 26.91
N ARG A 176 -23.69 7.76 27.58
CA ARG A 176 -24.33 6.63 28.31
C ARG A 176 -25.39 5.90 27.48
N ARG A 177 -25.24 5.91 26.16
CA ARG A 177 -26.13 5.20 25.24
C ARG A 177 -25.55 3.84 24.94
N GLU A 178 -26.40 2.87 24.68
CA GLU A 178 -25.94 1.61 24.11
C GLU A 178 -25.28 1.87 22.74
N ALA A 179 -24.12 1.24 22.53
CA ALA A 179 -23.47 1.28 21.24
C ALA A 179 -24.40 0.61 20.23
N ARG A 180 -24.84 1.37 19.22
CA ARG A 180 -25.56 0.78 18.09
C ARG A 180 -24.69 -0.33 17.46
N PRO A 181 -25.27 -1.32 16.78
CA PRO A 181 -24.46 -2.23 15.97
C PRO A 181 -23.65 -1.43 14.93
N VAL A 182 -22.42 -1.87 14.66
CA VAL A 182 -21.66 -1.35 13.52
C VAL A 182 -22.32 -1.89 12.26
N ARG A 183 -22.74 -0.99 11.38
CA ARG A 183 -23.36 -1.40 10.11
C ARG A 183 -22.31 -1.95 9.14
N PRO A 184 -22.64 -2.93 8.29
CA PRO A 184 -21.68 -3.57 7.38
C PRO A 184 -20.98 -2.60 6.41
N GLU A 185 -21.62 -1.48 6.06
CA GLU A 185 -21.07 -0.46 5.17
C GLU A 185 -20.04 0.47 5.83
N MET A 186 -19.98 0.51 7.17
CA MET A 186 -19.14 1.47 7.90
C MET A 186 -17.64 1.36 7.55
N PRO A 187 -17.02 0.17 7.47
CA PRO A 187 -15.63 0.03 7.02
C PRO A 187 -15.33 0.72 5.69
N ALA A 188 -16.22 0.60 4.71
CA ALA A 188 -16.05 1.22 3.40
C ALA A 188 -16.17 2.75 3.47
N LEU A 189 -17.09 3.27 4.29
CA LEU A 189 -17.23 4.71 4.51
C LEU A 189 -16.00 5.31 5.20
N ILE A 190 -15.43 4.62 6.20
CA ILE A 190 -14.21 5.06 6.88
C ILE A 190 -13.04 5.05 5.90
N TRP A 191 -12.93 4.00 5.10
CA TRP A 191 -11.93 3.90 4.04
C TRP A 191 -12.02 5.06 3.06
N GLN A 192 -13.23 5.38 2.59
CA GLN A 192 -13.49 6.48 1.68
C GLN A 192 -13.13 7.84 2.29
N GLN A 193 -13.45 8.06 3.57
CA GLN A 193 -13.05 9.28 4.28
C GLN A 193 -11.52 9.40 4.41
N ALA A 194 -10.82 8.28 4.52
CA ALA A 194 -9.36 8.23 4.59
C ALA A 194 -8.67 8.11 3.23
N GLU A 195 -9.42 8.12 2.11
CA GLU A 195 -8.91 7.80 0.76
C GLU A 195 -7.63 8.55 0.41
N PRO A 196 -7.51 9.89 0.62
CA PRO A 196 -6.29 10.60 0.23
C PRO A 196 -5.06 10.11 1.00
N ALA A 197 -5.24 9.70 2.25
CA ALA A 197 -4.16 9.21 3.10
C ALA A 197 -3.83 7.74 2.81
N VAL A 198 -4.85 6.91 2.61
CA VAL A 198 -4.77 5.51 2.17
C VAL A 198 -4.05 5.40 0.83
N SER A 199 -4.47 6.17 -0.17
CA SER A 199 -3.87 6.18 -1.51
C SER A 199 -2.43 6.67 -1.49
N ARG A 200 -2.09 7.67 -0.67
CA ARG A 200 -0.70 8.07 -0.44
C ARG A 200 0.12 6.96 0.22
N ALA A 201 -0.43 6.26 1.19
CA ALA A 201 0.26 5.17 1.88
C ALA A 201 0.56 3.99 0.93
N GLY A 202 -0.40 3.61 0.09
CA GLY A 202 -0.22 2.54 -0.89
C GLY A 202 0.80 2.90 -1.98
N ARG A 203 0.71 4.12 -2.54
CA ARG A 203 1.74 4.62 -3.50
C ARG A 203 3.13 4.70 -2.88
N ALA A 204 3.23 5.11 -1.60
CA ALA A 204 4.51 5.16 -0.90
C ALA A 204 5.14 3.76 -0.74
N LEU A 205 4.31 2.72 -0.58
CA LEU A 205 4.78 1.34 -0.49
C LEU A 205 5.37 0.86 -1.81
N THR A 206 4.66 1.02 -2.93
CA THR A 206 5.19 0.64 -4.27
C THR A 206 6.37 1.49 -4.69
N HIS A 207 6.42 2.77 -4.29
CA HIS A 207 7.58 3.63 -4.51
C HIS A 207 8.79 3.20 -3.65
N ALA A 208 8.58 2.68 -2.44
CA ALA A 208 9.65 2.11 -1.64
C ALA A 208 10.21 0.83 -2.25
N LEU A 209 9.35 -0.02 -2.83
CA LEU A 209 9.76 -1.19 -3.59
C LEU A 209 10.59 -0.78 -4.82
N HIS A 210 10.05 0.13 -5.64
CA HIS A 210 10.73 0.64 -6.83
C HIS A 210 12.14 1.15 -6.50
N ARG A 211 12.28 2.04 -5.51
CA ARG A 211 13.59 2.57 -5.10
C ARG A 211 14.57 1.51 -4.60
N TRP A 212 14.08 0.45 -3.97
CA TRP A 212 14.92 -0.66 -3.54
C TRP A 212 15.40 -1.50 -4.72
N LEU A 213 14.60 -1.61 -5.78
CA LEU A 213 14.96 -2.33 -7.00
C LEU A 213 15.86 -1.51 -7.95
N VAL A 214 15.87 -0.17 -7.85
CA VAL A 214 16.67 0.69 -8.75
C VAL A 214 18.15 0.29 -8.84
N PRO A 215 18.86 0.02 -7.72
CA PRO A 215 20.29 -0.35 -7.75
C PRO A 215 20.57 -1.79 -8.21
N LEU A 216 19.54 -2.56 -8.58
CA LEU A 216 19.67 -3.98 -8.93
C LEU A 216 19.75 -4.24 -10.44
N GLY A 217 19.56 -3.22 -11.26
CA GLY A 217 19.68 -3.26 -12.72
C GLY A 217 20.65 -2.23 -13.25
#